data_AF-A0A2V8C9N1-F1
#
_entry.id   AF-A0A2V8C9N1-F1
#
_cell.length_a   1.000
_cell.length_b   1.000
_cell.length_c   1.000
_cell.angle_alpha   90.00
_cell.angle_beta   90.00
_cell.angle_gamma   90.00
#
_symmetry.space_group_name_H-M   'P 1'
#
loop_
_entity.id
_entity.type
_entity.pdbx_description
1 polymer ?
#
loop_
_entity_poly.entity_id
_entity_poly.type
_entity_poly.pdbx_seq_one_letter_code
_entity_poly.pdbx_strand_id
1 'polypeptide(L)'
;MTLAAPIVLRYAIDDLTSSITRAKLVEYAFLLLAIGLVGGLFRFLMRRVLIGASRHIEYDMRNDFFAHLEKLPLAYFQTHRTGDLMSRATNDLNAVRMMIGPSV
;
A
#
# COMPACT_ATOMS: atom_id res chain seq x y z
N MET A 1 -7.17 12.79 -5.29
CA MET A 1 -6.63 13.75 -4.30
C MET A 1 -5.37 14.49 -4.77
N THR A 2 -4.48 13.89 -5.56
CA THR A 2 -3.25 14.54 -6.05
C THR A 2 -3.49 15.76 -6.96
N LEU A 3 -4.62 15.81 -7.68
CA LEU A 3 -4.98 16.96 -8.53
C LEU A 3 -5.85 18.02 -7.82
N ALA A 4 -6.42 17.72 -6.65
CA ALA A 4 -7.30 18.67 -5.94
C ALA A 4 -6.51 19.83 -5.32
N ALA A 5 -5.33 19.55 -4.74
CA ALA A 5 -4.45 20.56 -4.17
C ALA A 5 -3.96 21.62 -5.17
N PRO A 6 -3.45 21.28 -6.37
CA PRO A 6 -3.01 22.29 -7.35
C PRO A 6 -4.18 23.10 -7.93
N ILE A 7 -5.40 22.54 -8.01
CA ILE A 7 -6.58 23.28 -8.46
C ILE A 7 -7.01 24.33 -7.43
N VAL A 8 -7.04 23.97 -6.14
CA VAL A 8 -7.33 24.93 -5.06
C VAL A 8 -6.26 26.01 -4.97
N LEU A 9 -5.00 25.64 -5.17
CA LEU A 9 -3.90 26.60 -5.24
C LEU A 9 -4.05 27.57 -6.41
N ARG A 10 -4.50 27.09 -7.60
CA ARG A 10 -4.77 27.95 -8.76
C ARG A 10 -5.86 28.97 -8.45
N TYR A 11 -7.00 28.53 -7.92
CA TYR A 11 -8.09 29.44 -7.54
C TYR A 11 -7.67 30.45 -6.47
N ALA A 12 -6.85 30.03 -5.50
CA ALA A 12 -6.32 30.95 -4.49
C ALA A 12 -5.39 32.02 -5.08
N ILE A 13 -4.57 31.68 -6.08
CA ILE A 13 -3.69 32.62 -6.78
C ILE A 13 -4.49 33.59 -7.67
N ASP A 14 -5.51 33.08 -8.36
CA ASP A 14 -6.40 33.88 -9.22
C ASP A 14 -7.25 34.86 -8.39
N ASP A 15 -7.73 34.46 -7.20
CA ASP A 15 -8.46 35.37 -6.29
C ASP A 15 -7.51 36.35 -5.57
N LEU A 16 -6.21 36.01 -5.42
CA LEU A 16 -5.20 36.90 -4.83
C LEU A 16 -4.97 38.18 -5.66
N THR A 17 -5.19 38.10 -6.97
CA THR A 17 -4.89 39.16 -7.93
C THR A 17 -6.03 40.18 -8.10
N SER A 18 -7.24 39.93 -7.56
CA SER A 18 -8.44 40.75 -7.79
C SER A 18 -8.99 41.51 -6.55
N SER A 19 -8.19 41.60 -5.48
CA SER A 19 -8.47 42.19 -4.15
C SER A 19 -8.96 41.18 -3.11
N ILE A 20 -8.22 41.11 -1.99
CA ILE A 20 -8.47 40.16 -0.90
C ILE A 20 -9.05 40.83 0.32
N THR A 21 -10.09 40.19 0.87
CA THR A 21 -10.46 40.33 2.27
C THR A 21 -9.74 39.24 3.09
N ARG A 22 -9.14 39.60 4.24
CA ARG A 22 -8.41 38.66 5.13
C ARG A 22 -9.17 37.35 5.41
N ALA A 23 -10.50 37.40 5.44
CA ALA A 23 -11.38 36.24 5.62
C ALA A 23 -11.21 35.16 4.54
N LYS A 24 -11.14 35.52 3.25
CA LYS A 24 -10.94 34.56 2.14
C LYS A 24 -9.59 33.85 2.22
N LEU A 25 -8.55 34.55 2.68
CA LEU A 25 -7.21 33.98 2.80
C LEU A 25 -7.17 32.87 3.86
N VAL A 26 -7.86 33.08 4.99
CA VAL A 26 -7.99 32.09 6.06
C VAL A 26 -8.83 30.90 5.60
N GLU A 27 -9.89 31.13 4.83
CA GLU A 27 -10.73 30.08 4.26
C GLU A 27 -9.92 29.15 3.33
N TYR A 28 -9.15 29.71 2.39
CA TYR A 28 -8.30 28.91 1.50
C TYR A 28 -7.21 28.14 2.26
N ALA A 29 -6.62 28.73 3.30
CA ALA A 29 -5.64 28.04 4.14
C ALA A 29 -6.24 26.82 4.84
N PHE A 30 -7.46 26.97 5.40
CA PHE A 30 -8.18 25.87 6.03
C PHE A 30 -8.57 24.78 5.03
N LEU A 31 -8.98 25.18 3.83
CA LEU A 31 -9.39 24.27 2.76
C LEU A 31 -8.21 23.43 2.26
N LEU A 32 -7.02 24.05 2.09
CA LEU A 32 -5.78 23.34 1.76
C LEU A 32 -5.36 22.36 2.88
N LEU A 33 -5.44 22.78 4.14
CA LEU A 33 -5.19 21.90 5.28
C LEU A 33 -6.14 20.70 5.31
N ALA A 34 -7.45 20.93 5.12
CA ALA A 34 -8.46 19.88 5.09
C ALA A 34 -8.19 18.86 3.97
N ILE A 35 -7.87 19.33 2.76
CA ILE A 35 -7.52 18.45 1.63
C ILE A 35 -6.27 17.63 1.96
N GLY A 36 -5.26 18.24 2.56
CA GLY A 36 -4.03 17.57 2.99
C GLY A 36 -4.30 16.45 4.01
N LEU A 37 -5.08 16.76 5.04
CA LEU A 37 -5.45 15.82 6.10
C LEU A 37 -6.29 14.66 5.57
N VAL A 38 -7.33 14.95 4.78
CA VAL A 38 -8.18 13.93 4.17
C VAL A 38 -7.37 13.04 3.23
N GLY A 39 -6.53 13.64 2.38
CA GLY A 39 -5.64 12.88 1.50
C GLY A 39 -4.63 12.02 2.27
N GLY A 40 -4.09 12.53 3.38
CA GLY A 40 -3.21 11.78 4.27
C GLY A 40 -3.91 10.60 4.93
N LEU A 41 -5.11 10.81 5.45
CA LEU A 41 -5.93 9.78 6.09
C LEU A 41 -6.26 8.65 5.12
N PHE A 42 -6.75 8.96 3.92
CA PHE A 42 -7.07 7.94 2.92
C PHE A 42 -5.82 7.15 2.48
N ARG A 43 -4.67 7.81 2.29
CA ARG A 43 -3.41 7.11 2.00
C ARG A 43 -2.98 6.19 3.14
N PHE A 44 -3.13 6.64 4.38
CA PHE A 44 -2.83 5.83 5.56
C PHE A 44 -3.75 4.59 5.64
N LEU A 45 -5.05 4.78 5.46
CA LEU A 45 -6.03 3.68 5.48
C LEU A 45 -5.78 2.69 4.34
N MET A 46 -5.56 3.18 3.12
CA MET A 46 -5.20 2.34 1.97
C MET A 46 -3.96 1.49 2.28
N ARG A 47 -2.91 2.10 2.82
CA ARG A 47 -1.67 1.39 3.18
C ARG A 47 -1.92 0.35 4.29
N ARG A 48 -2.73 0.67 5.29
CA ARG A 48 -3.07 -0.26 6.38
C ARG A 48 -3.83 -1.48 5.85
N VAL A 49 -4.85 -1.26 5.02
CA VAL A 49 -5.64 -2.35 4.42
C VAL A 49 -4.78 -3.21 3.51
N LEU A 50 -4.00 -2.59 2.63
CA LEU A 50 -3.16 -3.30 1.67
C LEU A 50 -2.06 -4.13 2.35
N ILE A 51 -1.38 -3.59 3.37
CA ILE A 51 -0.40 -4.34 4.15
C ILE A 51 -1.07 -5.48 4.93
N GLY A 52 -2.25 -5.23 5.52
CA GLY A 52 -3.01 -6.24 6.24
C GLY A 52 -3.40 -7.42 5.35
N ALA A 53 -4.05 -7.13 4.22
CA ALA A 53 -4.44 -8.14 3.23
C ALA A 53 -3.22 -8.91 2.69
N SER A 54 -2.14 -8.21 2.35
CA SER A 54 -0.90 -8.81 1.86
C SER A 54 -0.30 -9.83 2.86
N ARG A 55 -0.39 -9.56 4.16
CA ARG A 55 0.06 -10.49 5.21
C ARG A 55 -0.83 -11.71 5.36
N HIS A 56 -2.15 -11.55 5.23
CA HIS A 56 -3.08 -12.68 5.29
C HIS A 56 -2.85 -13.63 4.10
N ILE A 57 -2.72 -13.06 2.89
CA ILE A 57 -2.40 -13.84 1.68
C ILE A 57 -1.06 -14.57 1.85
N GLU A 58 -0.03 -13.91 2.38
CA GLU A 58 1.26 -14.55 2.65
C GLU A 58 1.15 -15.73 3.63
N TYR A 59 0.37 -15.56 4.69
CA TYR A 59 0.13 -16.59 5.69
C TYR A 59 -0.56 -17.82 5.06
N ASP A 60 -1.62 -17.59 4.29
CA ASP A 60 -2.37 -18.65 3.61
C ASP A 60 -1.48 -19.40 2.61
N MET A 61 -0.72 -18.69 1.77
CA MET A 61 0.21 -19.30 0.82
C MET A 61 1.29 -20.15 1.50
N ARG A 62 1.84 -19.68 2.63
CA ARG A 62 2.82 -20.47 3.39
C ARG A 62 2.16 -21.73 3.96
N ASN A 63 0.96 -21.61 4.52
CA ASN A 63 0.24 -22.73 5.10
C ASN A 63 -0.09 -23.79 4.05
N ASP A 64 -0.57 -23.38 2.87
CA ASP A 64 -0.84 -24.28 1.74
C ASP A 64 0.44 -24.97 1.24
N PHE A 65 1.55 -24.23 1.17
CA PHE A 65 2.85 -24.79 0.80
C PHE A 65 3.32 -25.85 1.81
N PHE A 66 3.24 -25.57 3.11
CA PHE A 66 3.58 -26.55 4.15
C PHE A 66 2.67 -27.78 4.10
N ALA A 67 1.35 -27.58 4.00
CA ALA A 67 0.39 -28.69 3.90
C ALA A 67 0.61 -29.56 2.65
N HIS A 68 1.14 -28.98 1.57
CA HIS A 68 1.54 -29.75 0.40
C HIS A 68 2.82 -30.57 0.66
N LEU A 69 3.83 -29.98 1.29
CA LEU A 69 5.07 -30.68 1.64
C LEU A 69 4.83 -31.89 2.54
N GLU A 70 3.93 -31.79 3.52
CA GLU A 70 3.60 -32.91 4.43
C GLU A 70 3.04 -34.15 3.71
N LYS A 71 2.45 -33.97 2.52
CA LYS A 71 1.89 -35.05 1.71
C LYS A 71 2.93 -35.71 0.80
N LEU A 72 4.13 -35.14 0.67
CA LEU A 72 5.16 -35.63 -0.23
C LEU A 72 5.92 -36.82 0.38
N PRO A 73 6.30 -37.81 -0.45
CA PRO A 73 7.07 -38.97 0.01
C PRO A 73 8.51 -38.57 0.39
N LEU A 74 9.12 -39.32 1.30
CA LEU A 74 10.48 -39.07 1.79
C LEU A 74 11.54 -38.96 0.66
N ALA A 75 11.36 -39.72 -0.43
CA ALA A 75 12.24 -39.67 -1.60
C ALA A 75 12.31 -38.27 -2.26
N TYR A 76 11.25 -37.47 -2.15
CA TYR A 76 11.24 -36.10 -2.62
C TYR A 76 12.25 -35.23 -1.86
N PHE A 77 12.32 -35.38 -0.54
CA PHE A 77 13.24 -34.64 0.32
C PHE A 77 14.69 -35.15 0.24
N GLN A 78 14.90 -36.36 -0.26
CA GLN A 78 16.24 -36.89 -0.54
C GLN A 78 16.81 -36.34 -1.86
N THR A 79 15.94 -35.98 -2.81
CA THR A 79 16.32 -35.41 -4.11
C THR A 79 16.34 -33.88 -4.13
N HIS A 80 15.55 -33.25 -3.25
CA HIS A 80 15.47 -31.79 -3.11
C HIS A 80 15.98 -31.35 -1.73
N ARG A 81 16.99 -30.48 -1.71
CA ARG A 81 17.56 -29.98 -0.44
C ARG A 81 16.52 -29.17 0.31
N THR A 82 16.38 -29.42 1.61
CA THR A 82 15.49 -28.65 2.50
C THR A 82 15.76 -27.14 2.43
N GLY A 83 17.02 -26.73 2.26
CA GLY A 83 17.38 -25.32 2.10
C GLY A 83 16.77 -24.67 0.86
N ASP A 84 16.66 -25.40 -0.25
CA ASP A 84 16.05 -24.89 -1.48
C ASP A 84 14.53 -24.73 -1.30
N LEU A 85 13.89 -25.69 -0.60
CA LEU A 85 12.47 -25.60 -0.26
C LEU A 85 12.18 -24.40 0.66
N MET A 86 13.02 -24.16 1.66
CA MET A 86 12.90 -23.00 2.55
C MET A 86 13.16 -21.67 1.82
N SER A 87 14.08 -21.65 0.85
CA SER A 87 14.32 -20.48 0.01
C SER A 87 13.09 -20.14 -0.82
N ARG A 88 12.44 -21.13 -1.45
CA ARG A 88 11.19 -20.91 -2.20
C ARG A 88 10.04 -20.45 -1.30
N ALA A 89 9.91 -21.04 -0.10
CA ALA A 89 8.89 -20.67 0.88
C ALA A 89 9.04 -19.23 1.41
N THR A 90 10.25 -18.67 1.37
CA THR A 90 10.52 -17.34 1.92
C THR A 90 10.73 -16.29 0.85
N ASN A 91 11.59 -16.54 -0.13
CA ASN A 91 11.93 -15.60 -1.18
C ASN A 91 10.85 -15.55 -2.26
N ASP A 92 10.46 -16.70 -2.82
CA ASP A 92 9.51 -16.74 -3.94
C ASP A 92 8.10 -16.34 -3.46
N LEU A 93 7.65 -16.86 -2.31
CA LEU A 93 6.35 -16.44 -1.74
C LEU A 93 6.32 -14.94 -1.39
N ASN A 94 7.42 -14.37 -0.90
CA ASN A 94 7.50 -12.93 -0.66
C ASN A 94 7.53 -12.13 -1.98
N ALA A 95 8.16 -12.65 -3.04
CA ALA A 95 8.12 -12.03 -4.36
C ALA A 95 6.68 -12.01 -4.93
N VAL A 96 5.95 -13.13 -4.84
CA VAL A 96 4.53 -13.21 -5.23
C VAL A 96 3.68 -12.24 -4.40
N ARG A 97 3.92 -12.17 -3.09
CA ARG A 97 3.25 -11.19 -2.22
C ARG A 97 3.52 -9.75 -2.65
N MET A 98 4.74 -9.42 -3.05
CA MET A 98 5.07 -8.07 -3.53
C MET A 98 4.31 -7.72 -4.81
N MET A 99 4.21 -8.66 -5.75
CA MET A 99 3.44 -8.48 -6.99
C MET A 99 1.95 -8.19 -6.74
N ILE A 100 1.34 -8.84 -5.74
CA ILE A 100 -0.10 -8.73 -5.47
C ILE A 100 -0.44 -7.55 -4.54
N GLY A 101 0.45 -7.22 -3.60
CA GLY A 101 0.20 -6.20 -2.58
C GLY A 101 0.72 -4.81 -2.96
N PRO A 102 1.97 -4.47 -2.59
CA PRO A 102 2.50 -3.10 -2.66
C PRO A 102 3.00 -2.64 -4.04
N SER A 103 3.04 -3.51 -5.06
CA SER A 103 3.56 -3.17 -6.40
C SER A 103 2.56 -2.50 -7.35
N VAL A 104 1.39 -2.06 -6.85
CA VAL A 104 0.42 -1.24 -7.58
C VAL A 104 0.22 0.14 -6.95
#